data_AF-A0ABD7DCT9-F1
#
_entry.id   AF-A0ABD7DCT9-F1
#
_cell.length_a   1.000
_cell.length_b   1.000
_cell.length_c   1.000
_cell.angle_alpha   90.00
_cell.angle_beta   90.00
_cell.angle_gamma   90.00
#
_symmetry.space_group_name_H-M   'P 1'
#
loop_
_entity.id
_entity.type
_entity.pdbx_description
1 polymer ?
#
loop_
_entity_poly.entity_id
_entity_poly.type
_entity_poly.pdbx_seq_one_letter_code
_entity_poly.pdbx_strand_id
1 'polypeptide(L)'
;MLTPQQIGQFKSILEKQKQELEQTIQTHENTDRASERDSVGELSSYDNHPGDMATELYEREKDFGLIEFWHKQLDDTKHALQKIEAGTYGICEVSGEEIPFERLEAMPTATTCIQHATNKLNMNTRPVEEEVLSPSFHKHDEDHSVEYDAEDAWQDVANYGTSETPSDLERQDSKNYNGMYVNSEENVGYVEDFENFIGTDMYGKNPQVFATEEHEEYEQMLDDFEERTFKGELSSNESSSKE
;
A
#
# COMPACT_ATOMS: atom_id res chain seq x y z
N MET A 1 19.22 16.59 -40.76
CA MET A 1 17.96 16.96 -41.42
C MET A 1 17.32 15.75 -42.09
N LEU A 2 16.06 15.49 -41.75
CA LEU A 2 15.24 14.44 -42.37
C LEU A 2 14.93 14.78 -43.84
N THR A 3 14.95 13.78 -44.70
CA THR A 3 14.57 13.97 -46.11
C THR A 3 13.04 14.07 -46.26
N PRO A 4 12.52 14.77 -47.28
CA PRO A 4 11.08 14.83 -47.54
C PRO A 4 10.44 13.44 -47.76
N GLN A 5 11.21 12.49 -48.30
CA GLN A 5 10.76 11.11 -48.48
C GLN A 5 10.58 10.39 -47.14
N GLN A 6 11.52 10.54 -46.20
CA GLN A 6 11.41 9.97 -44.85
C GLN A 6 10.22 10.55 -44.08
N ILE A 7 10.00 11.86 -44.18
CA ILE A 7 8.84 12.53 -43.55
C ILE A 7 7.52 11.97 -44.12
N GLY A 8 7.45 11.73 -45.44
CA GLY A 8 6.30 11.09 -46.07
C GLY A 8 6.04 9.67 -45.57
N GLN A 9 7.10 8.87 -45.36
CA GLN A 9 6.99 7.54 -44.78
C GLN A 9 6.45 7.59 -43.35
N PHE A 10 7.04 8.43 -42.48
CA PHE A 10 6.57 8.60 -41.11
C PHE A 10 5.14 9.10 -41.03
N LYS A 11 4.74 10.03 -41.91
CA LYS A 11 3.35 10.49 -42.00
C LYS A 11 2.38 9.33 -42.27
N SER A 12 2.69 8.47 -43.25
CA SER A 12 1.82 7.32 -43.55
C SER A 12 1.72 6.32 -42.40
N ILE A 13 2.81 6.12 -41.65
CA ILE A 13 2.84 5.26 -40.46
C ILE A 13 1.94 5.85 -39.36
N LEU A 14 2.10 7.13 -39.07
CA LEU A 14 1.33 7.84 -38.05
C LEU A 14 -0.16 7.92 -38.42
N GLU A 15 -0.51 8.12 -39.69
CA GLU A 15 -1.91 8.12 -40.15
C GLU A 15 -2.56 6.74 -39.97
N LYS A 16 -1.82 5.67 -40.29
CA LYS A 16 -2.28 4.30 -40.04
C LYS A 16 -2.46 4.04 -38.54
N GLN A 17 -1.47 4.39 -37.72
CA GLN A 17 -1.54 4.23 -36.26
C GLN A 17 -2.72 4.99 -35.66
N LYS A 18 -2.97 6.22 -36.12
CA LYS A 18 -4.12 7.02 -35.69
C LYS A 18 -5.44 6.29 -35.97
N GLN A 19 -5.61 5.75 -37.17
CA GLN A 19 -6.84 5.03 -37.54
C GLN A 19 -7.02 3.75 -36.71
N GLU A 20 -5.94 3.01 -36.47
CA GLU A 20 -5.97 1.81 -35.63
C GLU A 20 -6.36 2.16 -34.19
N LEU A 21 -5.75 3.19 -33.60
CA LEU A 21 -6.08 3.66 -32.25
C LEU A 21 -7.52 4.16 -32.13
N GLU A 22 -8.02 4.94 -33.10
CA GLU A 22 -9.42 5.40 -33.13
C GLU A 22 -10.41 4.22 -33.17
N GLN A 23 -10.11 3.16 -33.94
CA GLN A 23 -10.92 1.95 -33.98
C GLN A 23 -10.88 1.15 -32.68
N THR A 24 -9.70 1.00 -32.08
CA THR A 24 -9.53 0.31 -30.80
C THR A 24 -10.30 1.01 -29.68
N ILE A 25 -10.12 2.33 -29.55
CA ILE A 25 -10.85 3.14 -28.55
C ILE A 25 -12.36 3.01 -28.75
N GLN A 26 -12.85 3.16 -29.98
CA GLN A 26 -14.28 3.04 -30.25
C GLN A 26 -14.82 1.64 -29.91
N THR A 27 -14.05 0.57 -30.12
CA THR A 27 -14.48 -0.80 -29.83
C THR A 27 -14.57 -1.04 -28.33
N HIS A 28 -13.57 -0.60 -27.56
CA HIS A 28 -13.51 -0.78 -26.12
C HIS A 28 -14.49 0.13 -25.37
N GLU A 29 -14.61 1.41 -25.74
CA GLU A 29 -15.58 2.32 -25.09
C GLU A 29 -17.05 1.86 -25.25
N ASN A 30 -17.38 1.14 -26.32
CA ASN A 30 -18.72 0.57 -26.49
C ASN A 30 -18.93 -0.70 -25.66
N THR A 31 -17.86 -1.43 -25.36
CA THR A 31 -17.89 -2.65 -24.55
C THR A 31 -17.95 -2.29 -23.06
N ASP A 32 -17.17 -1.30 -22.61
CA ASP A 32 -17.08 -0.92 -21.18
C ASP A 32 -18.25 -0.07 -20.68
N ARG A 33 -19.05 0.47 -21.62
CA ARG A 33 -20.37 1.05 -21.35
C ARG A 33 -21.45 0.01 -21.01
N ALA A 34 -21.17 -1.28 -21.18
CA ALA A 34 -22.00 -2.32 -20.58
C ALA A 34 -21.99 -2.13 -19.05
N SER A 35 -23.15 -2.29 -18.42
CA SER A 35 -23.27 -2.13 -16.98
C SER A 35 -22.39 -3.16 -16.26
N GLU A 36 -21.86 -2.83 -15.09
CA GLU A 36 -21.20 -3.82 -14.21
C GLU A 36 -22.09 -5.06 -14.02
N ARG A 37 -23.42 -4.84 -13.96
CA ARG A 37 -24.46 -5.88 -13.93
C ARG A 37 -24.47 -6.80 -15.14
N ASP A 38 -24.16 -6.27 -16.33
CA ASP A 38 -24.11 -7.06 -17.56
C ASP A 38 -22.84 -7.94 -17.60
N SER A 39 -21.75 -7.49 -16.98
CA SER A 39 -20.50 -8.25 -16.84
C SER A 39 -20.62 -9.40 -15.83
N VAL A 40 -21.15 -9.13 -14.62
CA VAL A 40 -21.36 -10.19 -13.61
C VAL A 40 -22.57 -11.07 -13.89
N GLY A 41 -23.50 -10.64 -14.76
CA GLY A 41 -24.74 -11.36 -15.04
C GLY A 41 -25.75 -11.35 -13.88
N GLU A 42 -25.46 -10.63 -12.79
CA GLU A 42 -26.26 -10.55 -11.58
C GLU A 42 -27.06 -9.24 -11.52
N LEU A 43 -28.32 -9.34 -11.08
CA LEU A 43 -29.23 -8.19 -10.98
C LEU A 43 -28.93 -7.26 -9.79
N SER A 44 -28.20 -7.75 -8.78
CA SER A 44 -27.89 -7.04 -7.54
C SER A 44 -26.53 -7.47 -6.98
N SER A 45 -25.71 -6.50 -6.56
CA SER A 45 -24.44 -6.71 -5.85
C SER A 45 -24.61 -6.79 -4.32
N TYR A 46 -25.83 -6.65 -3.80
CA TYR A 46 -26.09 -6.54 -2.35
C TYR A 46 -25.78 -7.81 -1.55
N ASP A 47 -25.84 -8.98 -2.18
CA ASP A 47 -25.62 -10.29 -1.53
C ASP A 47 -24.30 -10.97 -1.95
N ASN A 48 -23.44 -10.25 -2.69
CA ASN A 48 -22.16 -10.79 -3.13
C ASN A 48 -21.08 -10.53 -2.06
N HIS A 49 -20.26 -11.54 -1.81
CA HIS A 49 -19.07 -11.35 -0.99
C HIS A 49 -18.11 -10.40 -1.72
N PRO A 50 -17.50 -9.40 -1.06
CA PRO A 50 -16.60 -8.44 -1.72
C PRO A 50 -15.46 -9.11 -2.50
N GLY A 51 -14.96 -10.25 -2.00
CA GLY A 51 -13.94 -11.05 -2.68
C GLY A 51 -14.40 -11.67 -4.02
N ASP A 52 -15.70 -11.92 -4.19
CA ASP A 52 -16.24 -12.48 -5.44
C ASP A 52 -16.34 -11.41 -6.54
N MET A 53 -16.44 -10.13 -6.16
CA MET A 53 -16.47 -8.99 -7.09
C MET A 53 -15.09 -8.40 -7.38
N ALA A 54 -14.08 -8.71 -6.55
CA ALA A 54 -12.74 -8.14 -6.67
C ALA A 54 -12.08 -8.42 -8.03
N THR A 55 -12.26 -9.63 -8.56
CA THR A 55 -11.69 -10.02 -9.87
C THR A 55 -12.30 -9.20 -11.01
N GLU A 56 -13.62 -9.02 -11.00
CA GLU A 56 -14.34 -8.26 -12.03
C GLU A 56 -14.02 -6.76 -11.94
N LEU A 57 -13.94 -6.22 -10.72
CA LEU A 57 -13.52 -4.84 -10.50
C LEU A 57 -12.10 -4.59 -11.04
N TYR A 58 -11.16 -5.48 -10.72
CA TYR A 58 -9.78 -5.39 -11.20
C TYR A 58 -9.69 -5.43 -12.73
N GLU A 59 -10.42 -6.35 -13.37
CA GLU A 59 -10.44 -6.44 -14.84
C GLU A 59 -11.00 -5.17 -15.47
N ARG A 60 -12.04 -4.58 -14.88
CA ARG A 60 -12.64 -3.31 -15.33
C ARG A 60 -11.71 -2.12 -15.13
N GLU A 61 -11.01 -2.03 -14.00
CA GLU A 61 -10.00 -0.99 -13.75
C GLU A 61 -8.84 -1.07 -14.74
N LYS A 62 -8.40 -2.29 -15.06
CA LYS A 62 -7.39 -2.53 -16.10
C LYS A 62 -7.87 -2.02 -17.46
N ASP A 63 -9.11 -2.28 -17.84
CA ASP A 63 -9.69 -1.82 -19.11
C ASP A 63 -9.74 -0.29 -19.18
N PHE A 64 -10.11 0.39 -18.08
CA PHE A 64 -10.02 1.85 -17.99
C PHE A 64 -8.59 2.37 -18.18
N GLY A 65 -7.60 1.75 -17.52
CA GLY A 65 -6.20 2.10 -17.70
C GLY A 65 -5.71 1.94 -19.14
N LEU A 66 -6.17 0.90 -19.85
CA LEU A 66 -5.86 0.70 -21.27
C LEU A 66 -6.50 1.76 -22.16
N ILE A 67 -7.76 2.15 -21.90
CA ILE A 67 -8.43 3.23 -22.63
C ILE A 67 -7.69 4.55 -22.47
N GLU A 68 -7.32 4.93 -21.24
CA GLU A 68 -6.55 6.15 -21.00
C GLU A 68 -5.19 6.11 -21.71
N PHE A 69 -4.53 4.96 -21.69
CA PHE A 69 -3.28 4.75 -22.41
C PHE A 69 -3.44 4.93 -23.93
N TRP A 70 -4.49 4.37 -24.54
CA TRP A 70 -4.73 4.54 -25.98
C TRP A 70 -5.09 5.98 -26.36
N HIS A 71 -5.88 6.68 -25.53
CA HIS A 71 -6.16 8.10 -25.73
C HIS A 71 -4.87 8.93 -25.72
N LYS A 72 -3.98 8.68 -24.76
CA LYS A 72 -2.67 9.33 -24.70
C LYS A 72 -1.83 9.07 -25.94
N GLN A 73 -1.77 7.81 -26.41
CA GLN A 73 -1.05 7.47 -27.65
C GLN A 73 -1.66 8.13 -28.89
N LEU A 74 -2.98 8.25 -28.93
CA LEU A 74 -3.69 8.93 -30.01
C LEU A 74 -3.35 10.42 -30.04
N ASP A 75 -3.27 11.07 -28.87
CA ASP A 75 -2.89 12.46 -28.76
C ASP A 75 -1.42 12.69 -29.14
N ASP A 76 -0.51 11.82 -28.71
CA ASP A 76 0.90 11.83 -29.12
C ASP A 76 1.04 11.67 -30.66
N THR A 77 0.22 10.80 -31.26
CA THR A 77 0.17 10.59 -32.71
C THR A 77 -0.36 11.81 -33.46
N LYS A 78 -1.44 12.43 -32.96
CA LYS A 78 -2.01 13.66 -33.53
C LYS A 78 -1.01 14.81 -33.44
N HIS A 79 -0.31 14.94 -32.31
CA HIS A 79 0.72 15.94 -32.10
C HIS A 79 1.90 15.78 -33.08
N ALA A 80 2.36 14.54 -33.28
CA ALA A 80 3.39 14.23 -34.28
C ALA A 80 2.95 14.62 -35.70
N LEU A 81 1.71 14.31 -36.09
CA LEU A 81 1.14 14.71 -37.38
C LEU A 81 1.06 16.24 -37.53
N GLN A 82 0.62 16.96 -36.48
CA GLN A 82 0.59 18.43 -36.49
C GLN A 82 1.99 19.04 -36.69
N LYS A 83 3.03 18.45 -36.08
CA LYS A 83 4.41 18.88 -36.32
C LYS A 83 4.89 18.64 -37.74
N ILE A 84 4.44 17.56 -38.38
CA ILE A 84 4.73 17.30 -39.80
C ILE A 84 4.11 18.40 -40.65
N GLU A 85 2.85 18.78 -40.38
CA GLU A 85 2.17 19.87 -41.09
C GLU A 85 2.82 21.24 -40.86
N ALA A 86 3.30 21.50 -39.64
CA ALA A 86 4.02 22.71 -39.29
C ALA A 86 5.48 22.74 -39.78
N GLY A 87 6.00 21.63 -40.32
CA GLY A 87 7.40 21.52 -40.77
C GLY A 87 8.43 21.49 -39.64
N THR A 88 8.02 21.20 -38.40
CA THR A 88 8.89 21.14 -37.21
C THR A 88 9.12 19.71 -36.72
N TYR A 89 8.69 18.71 -37.49
CA TYR A 89 8.87 17.30 -37.17
C TYR A 89 10.36 16.91 -37.10
N GLY A 90 10.70 16.12 -36.09
CA GLY A 90 12.08 15.72 -35.82
C GLY A 90 12.95 16.79 -35.16
N ILE A 91 12.33 17.83 -34.57
CA ILE A 91 13.02 18.83 -33.74
C ILE A 91 12.59 18.62 -32.27
N CYS A 92 13.58 18.57 -31.37
CA CYS A 92 13.37 18.43 -29.94
C CYS A 92 12.68 19.68 -29.38
N GLU A 93 11.58 19.49 -28.64
CA GLU A 93 10.84 20.61 -28.03
C GLU A 93 11.60 21.35 -26.93
N VAL A 94 12.58 20.68 -26.31
CA VAL A 94 13.33 21.24 -25.18
C VAL A 94 14.58 21.99 -25.65
N SER A 95 15.41 21.36 -26.49
CA SER A 95 16.66 21.98 -26.95
C SER A 95 16.58 22.66 -28.32
N GLY A 96 15.54 22.38 -29.11
CA GLY A 96 15.45 22.82 -30.51
C GLY A 96 16.41 22.10 -31.45
N GLU A 97 17.11 21.06 -30.99
CA GLU A 97 18.04 20.25 -31.78
C GLU A 97 17.33 19.16 -32.57
N GLU A 98 17.98 18.64 -33.61
CA GLU A 98 17.43 17.53 -34.40
C GLU A 98 17.36 16.23 -33.57
N ILE A 99 16.24 15.53 -33.67
CA ILE A 99 16.04 14.20 -33.10
C ILE A 99 16.70 13.18 -34.05
N PRO A 100 17.54 12.26 -33.53
CA PRO A 100 18.18 11.23 -34.36
C PRO A 100 17.16 10.40 -35.14
N PHE A 101 17.50 10.04 -36.38
CA PHE A 101 16.62 9.26 -37.25
C PHE A 101 16.27 7.91 -36.65
N GLU A 102 17.26 7.21 -36.08
CA GLU A 102 17.11 5.89 -35.46
C GLU A 102 16.10 5.91 -34.30
N ARG A 103 16.00 7.05 -33.62
CA ARG A 103 15.00 7.25 -32.56
C ARG A 103 13.59 7.42 -33.11
N LEU A 104 13.43 8.19 -34.19
CA LEU A 104 12.13 8.36 -34.85
C LEU A 104 11.69 7.10 -35.59
N GLU A 105 12.64 6.31 -36.09
CA GLU A 105 12.38 4.99 -36.66
C GLU A 105 11.83 4.02 -35.61
N ALA A 106 12.39 4.03 -34.40
CA ALA A 106 11.88 3.22 -33.28
C ALA A 106 10.58 3.79 -32.68
N MET A 107 10.46 5.12 -32.57
CA MET A 107 9.32 5.80 -31.95
C MET A 107 8.95 7.06 -32.75
N PRO A 108 8.06 6.95 -33.75
CA PRO A 108 7.67 8.06 -34.62
C PRO A 108 6.98 9.22 -33.90
N THR A 109 6.44 8.99 -32.70
CA THR A 109 5.76 9.98 -31.84
C THR A 109 6.71 10.73 -30.91
N ALA A 110 8.03 10.43 -30.94
CA ALA A 110 8.98 11.06 -30.02
C ALA A 110 9.08 12.59 -30.23
N THR A 111 8.85 13.35 -29.16
CA THR A 111 8.90 14.82 -29.15
C THR A 111 10.25 15.40 -28.69
N THR A 112 11.08 14.59 -28.03
CA THR A 112 12.34 15.02 -27.40
C THR A 112 13.53 14.15 -27.83
N CYS A 113 14.74 14.73 -27.79
CA CYS A 113 15.99 14.00 -27.99
C CYS A 113 16.32 13.10 -26.79
N ILE A 114 17.27 12.16 -26.94
CA ILE A 114 17.60 11.16 -25.91
C ILE A 114 17.98 11.81 -24.57
N GLN A 115 18.72 12.91 -24.61
CA GLN A 115 19.15 13.62 -23.39
C GLN A 115 17.97 14.19 -22.58
N HIS A 116 16.89 14.58 -23.27
CA HIS A 116 15.68 15.14 -22.66
C HIS A 116 14.55 14.10 -22.54
N ALA A 117 14.78 12.86 -22.96
CA ALA A 117 13.85 11.75 -22.83
C ALA A 117 13.83 11.15 -21.42
N THR A 118 14.48 11.81 -20.44
CA THR A 118 14.57 11.28 -19.08
C THR A 118 13.20 11.25 -18.43
N ASN A 119 12.62 10.06 -18.40
CA ASN A 119 11.58 9.66 -17.48
C ASN A 119 12.24 9.59 -16.09
N LYS A 120 12.51 10.75 -15.47
CA LYS A 120 12.88 10.77 -14.05
C LYS A 120 11.64 10.26 -13.33
N LEU A 121 11.67 9.01 -12.90
CA LEU A 121 10.67 8.47 -11.98
C LEU A 121 10.60 9.46 -10.82
N ASN A 122 9.48 10.17 -10.72
CA ASN A 122 9.28 11.07 -9.63
C ASN A 122 8.97 10.17 -8.42
N MET A 123 10.01 9.87 -7.65
CA MET A 123 9.92 9.03 -6.45
C MET A 123 8.94 9.61 -5.41
N ASN A 124 8.55 10.88 -5.54
CA ASN A 124 7.56 11.55 -4.69
C ASN A 124 6.11 11.35 -5.17
N THR A 125 5.90 10.83 -6.37
CA THR A 125 4.57 10.43 -6.89
C THR A 125 4.61 8.94 -7.13
N ARG A 126 4.56 8.17 -6.05
CA ARG A 126 4.30 6.74 -6.14
C ARG A 126 2.80 6.50 -6.29
N PRO A 127 2.38 5.45 -7.02
CA PRO A 127 0.99 5.05 -7.06
C PRO A 127 0.48 4.78 -5.64
N VAL A 128 -0.81 5.03 -5.39
CA VAL A 128 -1.43 4.79 -4.07
C VAL A 128 -1.39 3.30 -3.71
N GLU A 129 -1.28 2.44 -4.70
CA GLU A 129 -1.14 0.99 -4.58
C GLU A 129 0.21 0.57 -3.97
N GLU A 130 1.23 1.44 -4.01
CA GLU A 130 2.50 1.23 -3.29
C GLU A 130 2.45 1.80 -1.86
N GLU A 131 1.36 2.42 -1.45
CA GLU A 131 1.23 2.95 -0.10
C GLU A 131 1.15 1.79 0.90
N VAL A 132 2.15 1.70 1.77
CA VAL A 132 2.10 0.79 2.91
C VAL A 132 1.14 1.40 3.91
N LEU A 133 -0.08 0.86 3.97
CA LEU A 133 -1.05 1.23 4.99
C LEU A 133 -0.45 0.87 6.35
N SER A 134 -0.18 1.89 7.15
CA SER A 134 0.08 1.70 8.58
C SER A 134 -1.26 1.50 9.28
N PRO A 135 -1.31 0.68 10.34
CA PRO A 135 -2.50 0.57 11.15
C PRO A 135 -2.92 1.96 11.64
N SER A 136 -4.21 2.26 11.54
CA SER A 136 -4.73 3.63 11.72
C SER A 136 -4.82 4.07 13.17
N PHE A 137 -4.59 3.16 14.12
CA PHE A 137 -4.64 3.40 15.57
C PHE A 137 -3.43 4.19 16.10
N HIS A 138 -2.26 4.14 15.43
CA HIS A 138 -1.03 4.85 15.83
C HIS A 138 -1.07 6.39 15.79
N LYS A 139 -2.20 7.02 15.42
CA LYS A 139 -2.25 8.48 15.26
C LYS A 139 -2.25 9.25 16.58
N HIS A 140 -2.47 8.57 17.71
CA HIS A 140 -2.59 9.21 19.02
C HIS A 140 -1.72 8.60 20.13
N ASP A 141 -0.88 7.62 19.80
CA ASP A 141 -0.01 7.00 20.80
C ASP A 141 1.18 7.89 21.14
N GLU A 142 1.20 8.39 22.37
CA GLU A 142 2.48 8.57 23.06
C GLU A 142 2.90 7.16 23.49
N ASP A 143 4.07 6.69 23.03
CA ASP A 143 4.62 5.31 23.04
C ASP A 143 4.51 4.47 24.35
N HIS A 144 3.90 4.97 25.43
CA HIS A 144 3.87 4.33 26.77
C HIS A 144 2.58 4.59 27.57
N SER A 145 1.45 4.80 26.89
CA SER A 145 0.17 5.08 27.56
C SER A 145 -0.63 3.81 27.79
N VAL A 146 -0.62 3.29 29.02
CA VAL A 146 -1.40 2.13 29.48
C VAL A 146 -2.93 2.36 29.50
N GLU A 147 -3.43 3.43 28.88
CA GLU A 147 -4.86 3.74 28.80
C GLU A 147 -5.49 2.93 27.68
N TYR A 148 -6.63 2.29 27.95
CA TYR A 148 -7.36 1.52 26.94
C TYR A 148 -7.73 2.38 25.73
N ASP A 149 -7.16 2.07 24.58
CA ASP A 149 -7.22 2.94 23.41
C ASP A 149 -7.84 2.25 22.17
N ALA A 150 -7.61 2.82 20.98
CA ALA A 150 -8.10 2.25 19.73
C ALA A 150 -7.30 1.01 19.29
N GLU A 151 -6.03 0.92 19.66
CA GLU A 151 -5.20 -0.26 19.45
C GLU A 151 -5.75 -1.44 20.27
N ASP A 152 -5.94 -1.25 21.58
CA ASP A 152 -6.43 -2.30 22.49
C ASP A 152 -7.79 -2.85 22.05
N ALA A 153 -8.71 -1.94 21.68
CA ALA A 153 -10.02 -2.31 21.17
C ALA A 153 -9.94 -3.16 19.90
N TRP A 154 -8.94 -2.92 19.06
CA TRP A 154 -8.71 -3.73 17.87
C TRP A 154 -8.07 -5.08 18.21
N GLN A 155 -7.07 -5.11 19.09
CA GLN A 155 -6.42 -6.34 19.54
C GLN A 155 -7.41 -7.32 20.18
N ASP A 156 -8.32 -6.82 21.04
CA ASP A 156 -9.37 -7.61 21.69
C ASP A 156 -10.24 -8.37 20.69
N VAL A 157 -10.60 -7.72 19.59
CA VAL A 157 -11.39 -8.32 18.51
C VAL A 157 -10.53 -9.27 17.67
N ALA A 158 -9.28 -8.88 17.41
CA ALA A 158 -8.34 -9.65 16.61
C ALA A 158 -8.03 -11.04 17.23
N ASN A 159 -8.04 -11.14 18.56
CA ASN A 159 -7.91 -12.40 19.29
C ASN A 159 -9.00 -13.44 18.95
N TYR A 160 -10.17 -13.00 18.49
CA TYR A 160 -11.24 -13.91 18.04
C TYR A 160 -11.09 -14.35 16.57
N GLY A 161 -10.09 -13.83 15.85
CA GLY A 161 -9.69 -14.25 14.52
C GLY A 161 -9.64 -13.10 13.51
N THR A 162 -8.51 -13.01 12.79
CA THR A 162 -8.31 -12.12 11.65
C THR A 162 -7.96 -12.92 10.39
N SER A 163 -7.94 -12.27 9.23
CA SER A 163 -7.39 -12.88 8.00
C SER A 163 -5.87 -12.73 7.88
N GLU A 164 -5.21 -12.15 8.88
CA GLU A 164 -3.77 -11.93 8.91
C GLU A 164 -3.04 -13.23 9.23
N THR A 165 -1.95 -13.49 8.51
CA THR A 165 -1.06 -14.60 8.84
C THR A 165 0.06 -14.11 9.77
N PRO A 166 0.74 -15.00 10.52
CA PRO A 166 1.91 -14.63 11.32
C PRO A 166 3.02 -13.89 10.54
N SER A 167 3.03 -13.99 9.21
CA SER A 167 4.00 -13.27 8.35
C SER A 167 3.64 -11.80 8.14
N ASP A 168 2.36 -11.46 8.32
CA ASP A 168 1.80 -10.13 8.10
C ASP A 168 1.88 -9.26 9.37
N LEU A 169 2.18 -9.87 10.51
CA LEU A 169 2.28 -9.21 11.82
C LEU A 169 3.70 -8.70 12.10
N GLU A 170 3.79 -7.60 12.85
CA GLU A 170 5.03 -6.87 13.12
C GLU A 170 5.96 -7.64 14.06
N ARG A 171 5.41 -8.27 15.11
CA ARG A 171 6.20 -8.98 16.14
C ARG A 171 6.37 -10.46 15.83
N GLN A 172 7.30 -10.73 14.91
CA GLN A 172 7.65 -12.11 14.52
C GLN A 172 8.46 -12.87 15.59
N ASP A 173 8.91 -12.19 16.64
CA ASP A 173 9.68 -12.74 17.76
C ASP A 173 8.81 -13.36 18.86
N SER A 174 7.50 -13.04 18.88
CA SER A 174 6.58 -13.59 19.85
C SER A 174 6.32 -15.08 19.64
N LYS A 175 6.16 -15.80 20.76
CA LYS A 175 5.90 -17.26 20.77
C LYS A 175 4.42 -17.60 20.78
N ASN A 176 3.56 -16.60 20.93
CA ASN A 176 2.10 -16.74 20.96
C ASN A 176 1.49 -15.82 19.91
N TYR A 177 0.45 -16.29 19.22
CA TYR A 177 -0.26 -15.53 18.18
C TYR A 177 -0.84 -14.22 18.74
N ASN A 178 -1.39 -14.24 19.96
CA ASN A 178 -1.96 -13.04 20.59
C ASN A 178 -0.88 -11.99 20.94
N GLY A 179 0.38 -12.40 21.08
CA GLY A 179 1.50 -11.49 21.35
C GLY A 179 2.23 -11.04 20.08
N MET A 180 1.69 -11.31 18.88
CA MET A 180 2.31 -10.89 17.61
C MET A 180 1.83 -9.50 17.15
N TYR A 181 0.79 -8.96 17.79
CA TYR A 181 0.29 -7.62 17.51
C TYR A 181 1.25 -6.55 18.04
N VAL A 182 1.16 -5.36 17.46
CA VAL A 182 1.87 -4.16 17.96
C VAL A 182 1.51 -3.97 19.43
N ASN A 183 2.44 -3.43 20.24
CA ASN A 183 2.32 -3.16 21.68
C ASN A 183 1.60 -4.21 22.56
N SER A 184 1.49 -5.46 22.12
CA SER A 184 0.81 -6.53 22.87
C SER A 184 1.51 -6.94 24.18
N GLU A 185 2.68 -6.35 24.45
CA GLU A 185 3.42 -6.48 25.71
C GLU A 185 3.15 -5.33 26.70
N GLU A 186 2.33 -4.35 26.30
CA GLU A 186 1.91 -3.25 27.15
C GLU A 186 0.89 -3.71 28.20
N ASN A 187 0.95 -3.06 29.37
CA ASN A 187 -0.05 -3.24 30.40
C ASN A 187 -1.32 -2.48 30.02
N VAL A 188 -2.43 -3.18 29.85
CA VAL A 188 -3.71 -2.56 29.46
C VAL A 188 -4.52 -2.17 30.69
N GLY A 189 -4.65 -0.86 30.93
CA GLY A 189 -5.48 -0.30 31.99
C GLY A 189 -4.84 -0.26 33.38
N TYR A 190 -3.54 -0.55 33.49
CA TYR A 190 -2.78 -0.51 34.76
C TYR A 190 -1.31 -0.15 34.53
N VAL A 191 -0.66 0.48 35.53
CA VAL A 191 0.72 0.96 35.37
C VAL A 191 1.73 -0.08 35.84
N GLU A 192 1.49 -0.67 37.01
CA GLU A 192 2.37 -1.67 37.62
C GLU A 192 1.72 -3.05 37.54
N ASP A 193 2.50 -4.10 37.28
CA ASP A 193 2.00 -5.46 37.04
C ASP A 193 1.08 -5.98 38.16
N PHE A 194 1.29 -5.51 39.40
CA PHE A 194 0.45 -5.89 40.54
C PHE A 194 -0.89 -5.18 40.61
N GLU A 195 -1.07 -4.03 39.96
CA GLU A 195 -2.32 -3.26 39.99
C GLU A 195 -3.45 -3.98 39.25
N ASN A 196 -3.14 -4.85 38.29
CA ASN A 196 -4.12 -5.64 37.55
C ASN A 196 -4.91 -6.58 38.49
N PHE A 197 -4.23 -7.21 39.44
CA PHE A 197 -4.83 -8.21 40.32
C PHE A 197 -5.07 -7.72 41.75
N ILE A 198 -4.67 -6.49 42.10
CA ILE A 198 -4.95 -5.90 43.41
C ILE A 198 -6.08 -4.88 43.28
N GLY A 199 -7.23 -5.17 43.90
CA GLY A 199 -8.31 -4.19 44.02
C GLY A 199 -8.57 -3.77 45.46
N THR A 200 -9.25 -2.64 45.61
CA THR A 200 -9.69 -2.12 46.91
C THR A 200 -11.21 -1.93 46.91
N ASP A 201 -11.80 -1.71 48.09
CA ASP A 201 -13.20 -1.28 48.16
C ASP A 201 -13.41 0.12 47.54
N MET A 202 -14.67 0.52 47.35
CA MET A 202 -15.00 1.83 46.74
C MET A 202 -14.46 3.06 47.51
N TYR A 203 -13.92 2.86 48.72
CA TYR A 203 -13.30 3.89 49.55
C TYR A 203 -11.76 3.79 49.57
N GLY A 204 -11.17 2.94 48.73
CA GLY A 204 -9.72 2.72 48.65
C GLY A 204 -9.16 1.94 49.84
N LYS A 205 -10.00 1.20 50.58
CA LYS A 205 -9.61 0.44 51.78
C LYS A 205 -9.72 -1.06 51.52
N ASN A 206 -8.99 -1.83 52.32
CA ASN A 206 -8.99 -3.30 52.28
C ASN A 206 -8.52 -3.88 50.93
N PRO A 207 -7.20 -3.89 50.64
CA PRO A 207 -6.69 -4.50 49.41
C PRO A 207 -7.03 -5.98 49.38
N GLN A 208 -7.53 -6.44 48.24
CA GLN A 208 -7.82 -7.84 47.94
C GLN A 208 -7.06 -8.24 46.68
N VAL A 209 -6.57 -9.46 46.68
CA VAL A 209 -5.90 -10.07 45.54
C VAL A 209 -6.93 -10.91 44.79
N PHE A 210 -7.06 -10.67 43.50
CA PHE A 210 -7.86 -11.45 42.59
C PHE A 210 -6.96 -12.47 41.89
N ALA A 211 -7.41 -13.71 41.78
CA ALA A 211 -6.69 -14.72 41.01
C ALA A 211 -6.98 -14.51 39.51
N THR A 212 -6.16 -13.68 38.86
CA THR A 212 -6.11 -13.53 37.40
C THR A 212 -4.95 -14.36 36.84
N GLU A 213 -4.84 -14.46 35.51
CA GLU A 213 -3.74 -15.18 34.85
C GLU A 213 -2.40 -14.49 35.14
N GLU A 214 -2.40 -13.16 35.10
CA GLU A 214 -1.24 -12.30 35.36
C GLU A 214 -0.79 -12.38 36.83
N HIS A 215 -1.72 -12.60 37.77
CA HIS A 215 -1.37 -12.88 39.16
C HIS A 215 -0.57 -14.19 39.29
N GLU A 216 -0.95 -15.24 38.55
CA GLU A 216 -0.22 -16.51 38.57
C GLU A 216 1.17 -16.39 37.93
N GLU A 217 1.30 -15.60 36.86
CA GLU A 217 2.59 -15.30 36.23
C GLU A 217 3.51 -14.50 37.17
N TYR A 218 2.96 -13.51 37.89
CA TYR A 218 3.70 -12.72 38.86
C TYR A 218 4.22 -13.57 40.03
N GLU A 219 3.40 -14.48 40.57
CA GLU A 219 3.83 -15.42 41.61
C GLU A 219 4.94 -16.36 41.10
N GLN A 220 4.84 -16.89 39.88
CA GLN A 220 5.90 -17.70 39.26
C GLN A 220 7.21 -16.92 39.10
N MET A 221 7.13 -15.64 38.70
CA MET A 221 8.29 -14.76 38.61
C MET A 221 8.97 -14.59 39.97
N LEU A 222 8.20 -14.39 41.05
CA LEU A 222 8.72 -14.28 42.41
C LEU A 222 9.39 -15.58 42.88
N ASP A 223 8.78 -16.73 42.61
CA ASP A 223 9.34 -18.04 42.92
C ASP A 223 10.68 -18.27 42.20
N ASP A 224 10.74 -17.97 40.89
CA ASP A 224 11.95 -18.06 40.09
C ASP A 224 13.05 -17.11 40.60
N PHE A 225 12.65 -15.89 40.97
CA PHE A 225 13.56 -14.91 41.55
C PHE A 225 14.11 -15.40 42.91
N GLU A 226 13.25 -15.93 43.77
CA GLU A 226 13.65 -16.51 45.05
C GLU A 226 14.61 -17.70 44.84
N GLU A 227 14.33 -18.59 43.90
CA GLU A 227 15.20 -19.71 43.59
C GLU A 227 16.58 -19.25 43.09
N ARG A 228 16.62 -18.23 42.22
CA ARG A 228 17.88 -17.62 41.72
C ARG A 228 18.66 -16.89 42.80
N THR A 229 17.99 -16.16 43.71
CA THR A 229 18.64 -15.55 44.88
C THR A 229 19.26 -16.60 45.78
N PHE A 230 18.53 -17.69 46.04
CA PHE A 230 18.97 -18.79 46.88
C PHE A 230 20.18 -19.52 46.27
N LYS A 231 20.20 -19.71 44.95
CA LYS A 231 21.32 -20.29 44.20
C LYS A 231 22.54 -19.35 44.09
N GLY A 232 22.41 -18.08 44.49
CA GLY A 232 23.50 -17.10 44.43
C GLY A 232 23.82 -16.63 43.01
N GLU A 233 22.87 -16.76 42.08
CA GLU A 233 23.04 -16.48 40.64
C GLU A 233 22.70 -15.01 40.28
N LEU A 234 22.18 -14.22 41.22
CA LEU A 234 21.93 -12.80 41.02
C LEU A 234 23.20 -11.98 41.25
N SER A 235 23.86 -11.62 40.15
CA SER A 235 24.96 -10.65 40.12
C SER A 235 24.41 -9.24 40.33
N SER A 236 25.13 -8.43 41.11
CA SER A 236 24.74 -7.05 41.51
C SER A 236 24.67 -6.01 40.38
N ASN A 237 24.66 -6.42 39.11
CA ASN A 237 24.74 -5.54 37.93
C ASN A 237 23.54 -5.62 36.97
N GLU A 238 22.48 -6.39 37.26
CA GLU A 238 21.33 -6.51 36.34
C GLU A 238 20.23 -5.44 36.54
N SER A 239 20.40 -4.50 37.49
CA SER A 239 19.42 -3.44 37.76
C SER A 239 19.50 -2.22 36.82
N SER A 240 20.05 -2.36 35.60
CA SER A 240 20.33 -1.20 34.72
C SER A 240 20.02 -1.44 33.24
N SER A 241 19.04 -2.28 32.90
CA SER A 241 18.63 -2.43 31.50
C SER A 241 17.12 -2.56 31.37
N LYS A 242 16.40 -1.52 31.83
CA LYS A 242 15.11 -1.06 31.31
C LYS A 242 15.02 0.44 31.62
N GLU A 243 15.64 1.24 30.75
CA GLU A 243 15.24 2.62 30.43
C GLU A 243 14.75 2.59 28.98
#